data_AF-A0A539DJ22-F1
#
_entry.id   AF-A0A539DJ22-F1
#
_cell.length_a   1.000
_cell.length_b   1.000
_cell.length_c   1.000
_cell.angle_alpha   90.00
_cell.angle_beta   90.00
_cell.angle_gamma   90.00
#
_symmetry.space_group_name_H-M   'P 1'
#
loop_
_entity.id
_entity.type
_entity.pdbx_description
1 polymer ?
#
loop_
_entity_poly.entity_id
_entity_poly.type
_entity_poly.pdbx_seq_one_letter_code
_entity_poly.pdbx_strand_id
1 'polypeptide(L)'
;MASGGGRKPKQQVEDAGALFAPFDAAPKHAADPAPHYHEHRTRLRKRFEDTGADALADYELLELLLFRIIPRRDTKPLAKALIARFGEVRPWRRN
;
A
#
# COMPACT_ATOMS: atom_id res chain seq x y z
N MET A 1 25.37 -56.52 -36.30
CA MET A 1 24.25 -56.94 -35.43
C MET A 1 24.03 -55.87 -34.38
N ALA A 2 22.76 -55.46 -34.18
CA ALA A 2 22.19 -54.53 -33.18
C ALA A 2 22.78 -53.09 -33.13
N SER A 3 22.12 -52.02 -33.57
CA SER A 3 20.77 -51.46 -33.30
C SER A 3 20.63 -50.73 -31.95
N GLY A 4 20.06 -49.51 -32.01
CA GLY A 4 19.52 -48.72 -30.89
C GLY A 4 20.44 -47.58 -30.45
N GLY A 5 20.19 -46.28 -30.68
CA GLY A 5 18.93 -45.59 -30.90
C GLY A 5 18.27 -45.19 -29.58
N GLY A 6 18.83 -44.20 -28.86
CA GLY A 6 18.26 -43.65 -27.62
C GLY A 6 18.03 -42.13 -27.72
N ARG A 7 16.78 -41.70 -27.58
CA ARG A 7 16.31 -40.30 -27.66
C ARG A 7 16.48 -39.56 -26.32
N LYS A 8 16.75 -38.25 -26.45
CA LYS A 8 16.66 -37.05 -25.55
C LYS A 8 15.86 -37.20 -24.23
N PRO A 9 16.15 -36.39 -23.17
CA PRO A 9 15.46 -35.09 -23.05
C PRO A 9 16.31 -33.92 -22.51
N LYS A 10 15.77 -32.71 -22.71
CA LYS A 10 16.29 -31.40 -22.32
C LYS A 10 16.02 -31.13 -20.83
N GLN A 11 17.05 -30.76 -20.07
CA GLN A 11 17.02 -30.21 -18.71
C GLN A 11 17.78 -28.88 -18.83
N GLN A 12 17.38 -27.70 -18.35
CA GLN A 12 16.41 -27.27 -17.36
C GLN A 12 16.16 -25.78 -17.69
N VAL A 13 14.91 -25.36 -17.85
CA VAL A 13 14.53 -23.93 -17.84
C VAL A 13 14.02 -23.66 -16.43
N GLU A 14 14.87 -23.10 -15.59
CA GLU A 14 14.51 -22.71 -14.23
C GLU A 14 14.18 -21.21 -14.19
N ASP A 15 13.28 -20.86 -13.28
CA ASP A 15 12.98 -19.49 -12.81
C ASP A 15 11.92 -18.64 -13.52
N ALA A 16 10.92 -19.26 -14.17
CA ALA A 16 9.64 -18.58 -14.43
C ALA A 16 8.67 -18.60 -13.21
N GLY A 17 9.05 -19.23 -12.10
CA GLY A 17 8.17 -19.48 -10.95
C GLY A 17 7.88 -18.27 -10.05
N ALA A 18 8.57 -17.15 -10.23
CA ALA A 18 8.42 -15.97 -9.37
C ALA A 18 7.18 -15.11 -9.68
N LEU A 19 6.51 -15.36 -10.81
CA LEU A 19 5.34 -14.55 -11.24
C LEU A 19 4.02 -14.99 -10.60
N PHE A 20 3.98 -16.17 -9.93
CA PHE A 20 2.78 -16.75 -9.31
C PHE A 20 3.05 -17.26 -7.89
N ALA A 21 3.80 -16.49 -7.07
CA ALA A 21 3.87 -16.79 -5.65
C ALA A 21 2.45 -16.72 -5.02
N PRO A 22 2.08 -17.68 -4.14
CA PRO A 22 0.80 -17.64 -3.45
C PRO A 22 0.71 -16.40 -2.54
N PHE A 23 -0.46 -15.79 -2.49
CA PHE A 23 -0.75 -14.57 -1.71
C PHE A 23 -0.43 -14.70 -0.21
N ASP A 24 -0.33 -15.93 0.31
CA ASP A 24 -0.10 -16.22 1.73
C ASP A 24 1.38 -16.20 2.15
N ALA A 25 2.31 -15.87 1.25
CA ALA A 25 3.70 -15.60 1.61
C ALA A 25 3.85 -14.22 2.28
N ALA A 26 3.25 -14.06 3.46
CA ALA A 26 3.36 -12.85 4.25
C ALA A 26 4.79 -12.71 4.82
N PRO A 27 5.46 -11.55 4.67
CA PRO A 27 6.70 -11.30 5.38
C PRO A 27 6.40 -11.27 6.88
N LYS A 28 7.18 -12.01 7.67
CA LYS A 28 7.16 -11.92 9.13
C LYS A 28 7.72 -10.54 9.51
N HIS A 29 6.85 -9.56 9.70
CA HIS A 29 7.24 -8.24 10.20
C HIS A 29 7.86 -8.41 11.59
N ALA A 30 9.15 -8.07 11.69
CA ALA A 30 9.84 -7.89 12.96
C ALA A 30 9.06 -6.86 13.77
N ALA A 31 8.81 -7.18 15.05
CA ALA A 31 7.96 -6.45 15.99
C ALA A 31 7.87 -4.94 15.71
N ASP A 32 6.73 -4.51 15.15
CA ASP A 32 6.43 -3.09 14.96
C ASP A 32 6.36 -2.40 16.34
N PRO A 33 7.02 -1.24 16.53
CA PRO A 33 6.88 -0.47 17.75
C PRO A 33 5.42 -0.05 17.95
N ALA A 34 5.01 0.06 19.21
CA ALA A 34 3.64 0.24 19.68
C ALA A 34 2.76 1.15 18.80
N PRO A 35 1.43 0.89 18.69
CA PRO A 35 0.56 1.57 17.75
C PRO A 35 0.35 3.07 18.07
N HIS A 36 1.23 3.92 17.54
CA HIS A 36 1.20 5.38 17.65
C HIS A 36 0.09 6.06 16.82
N TYR A 37 -0.81 5.29 16.20
CA TYR A 37 -1.88 5.79 15.32
C TYR A 37 -2.89 6.69 16.07
N HIS A 38 -3.08 6.47 17.37
CA HIS A 38 -3.99 7.27 18.20
C HIS A 38 -3.47 8.70 18.41
N GLU A 39 -2.18 8.86 18.71
CA GLU A 39 -1.55 10.18 18.87
C GLU A 39 -1.55 10.96 17.54
N HIS A 40 -1.32 10.26 16.43
CA HIS A 40 -1.37 10.85 15.10
C HIS A 40 -2.76 11.43 14.79
N ARG A 41 -3.83 10.65 15.03
CA ARG A 41 -5.21 11.07 14.81
C ARG A 41 -5.57 12.34 15.60
N THR A 42 -5.19 12.40 16.87
CA THR A 42 -5.48 13.54 17.74
C THR A 42 -4.73 14.79 17.26
N ARG A 43 -3.44 14.67 16.94
CA ARG A 43 -2.64 15.79 16.44
C ARG A 43 -3.17 16.32 15.11
N LEU A 44 -3.57 15.42 14.20
CA LEU A 44 -4.08 15.81 12.89
C LEU A 44 -5.42 16.54 13.00
N ARG A 45 -6.30 16.05 13.88
CA ARG A 45 -7.58 16.71 14.18
C ARG A 45 -7.38 18.10 14.76
N LYS A 46 -6.50 18.22 15.77
CA LYS A 46 -6.18 19.51 16.38
C LYS A 46 -5.63 20.50 15.34
N ARG A 47 -4.70 20.06 14.49
CA ARG A 47 -4.15 20.92 13.41
C ARG A 47 -5.24 21.37 12.45
N PHE A 48 -6.17 20.50 12.06
CA PHE A 48 -7.29 20.86 11.20
C PHE A 48 -8.23 21.87 11.87
N GLU A 49 -8.53 21.68 13.15
CA GLU A 49 -9.35 22.62 13.93
C GLU A 49 -8.66 23.99 14.08
N ASP A 50 -7.34 24.02 14.28
CA ASP A 50 -6.57 25.25 14.48
C ASP A 50 -6.28 26.01 13.17
N THR A 51 -5.98 25.31 12.08
CA THR A 51 -5.43 25.91 10.84
C THR A 51 -6.30 25.75 9.60
N GLY A 52 -7.38 24.97 9.69
CA GLY A 52 -8.29 24.70 8.57
C GLY A 52 -7.71 23.76 7.51
N ALA A 53 -8.49 23.52 6.45
CA ALA A 53 -8.17 22.51 5.44
C ALA A 53 -6.94 22.85 4.57
N ASP A 54 -6.70 24.14 4.31
CA ASP A 54 -5.63 24.57 3.39
C ASP A 54 -4.22 24.41 3.95
N ALA A 55 -4.10 24.21 5.26
CA ALA A 55 -2.83 23.96 5.94
C ALA A 55 -2.45 22.47 6.03
N LEU A 56 -3.31 21.57 5.53
CA LEU A 56 -3.10 20.13 5.52
C LEU A 56 -2.80 19.66 4.09
N ALA A 57 -1.95 18.64 3.96
CA ALA A 57 -1.76 17.98 2.67
C ALA A 57 -3.03 17.21 2.25
N ASP A 58 -3.21 16.99 0.95
CA ASP A 58 -4.41 16.30 0.44
C ASP A 58 -4.56 14.88 1.05
N TYR A 59 -3.46 14.17 1.30
CA TYR A 59 -3.51 12.86 1.97
C TYR A 59 -3.89 12.98 3.44
N GLU A 60 -3.50 14.05 4.13
CA GLU A 60 -3.84 14.29 5.53
C GLU A 60 -5.35 14.58 5.70
N LEU A 61 -5.93 15.32 4.76
CA LEU A 61 -7.38 15.52 4.71
C LEU A 61 -8.13 14.20 4.48
N LEU A 62 -7.60 13.36 3.59
CA LEU A 62 -8.17 12.06 3.34
C LEU A 62 -8.03 11.13 4.55
N GLU A 63 -6.94 11.20 5.30
CA GLU A 63 -6.78 10.48 6.57
C GLU A 63 -7.87 10.87 7.59
N LEU A 64 -8.21 12.16 7.72
CA LEU A 64 -9.29 12.63 8.62
C LEU A 64 -10.66 12.02 8.28
N LEU A 65 -10.97 11.93 6.98
CA LEU A 65 -12.18 11.25 6.48
C LEU A 65 -12.13 9.75 6.78
N LEU A 66 -11.02 9.09 6.45
CA LEU A 66 -10.87 7.65 6.63
C LEU A 66 -10.94 7.24 8.10
N PHE A 67 -10.44 8.05 9.04
CA PHE A 67 -10.56 7.78 10.48
C PHE A 67 -12.02 7.70 10.97
N ARG A 68 -12.97 8.33 10.26
CA ARG A 68 -14.39 8.28 10.60
C ARG A 68 -15.08 7.01 10.09
N ILE A 69 -14.53 6.41 9.05
CA ILE A 69 -15.07 5.24 8.34
C ILE A 69 -14.40 3.95 8.85
N ILE A 70 -13.07 3.97 9.02
CA ILE A 70 -12.25 2.82 9.41
C ILE A 70 -11.61 3.11 10.79
N PRO A 71 -12.25 2.72 11.90
CA PRO A 71 -11.67 2.91 13.22
C PRO A 71 -10.48 1.96 13.46
N ARG A 72 -9.48 2.42 14.23
CA ARG A 72 -8.35 1.62 14.75
C ARG A 72 -7.42 0.98 13.69
N ARG A 73 -7.26 1.61 12.52
CA ARG A 73 -6.24 1.24 11.53
C ARG A 73 -5.39 2.45 11.13
N ASP A 74 -4.18 2.17 10.65
CA ASP A 74 -3.38 3.14 9.91
C ASP A 74 -4.03 3.38 8.54
N THR A 75 -4.48 4.61 8.30
CA THR A 75 -5.13 5.03 7.06
C THR A 75 -4.19 5.79 6.13
N LYS A 76 -2.97 6.09 6.57
CA LYS A 76 -1.95 6.78 5.77
C LYS A 76 -1.57 6.05 4.48
N PRO A 77 -1.25 4.74 4.48
CA PRO A 77 -0.94 4.04 3.23
C PRO A 77 -2.15 4.02 2.29
N LEU A 78 -3.36 3.89 2.84
CA LEU A 78 -4.60 3.92 2.06
C LEU A 78 -4.85 5.30 1.44
N ALA A 79 -4.66 6.39 2.20
CA ALA A 79 -4.82 7.75 1.72
C ALA A 79 -3.88 8.04 0.54
N LYS A 80 -2.61 7.65 0.67
CA LYS A 80 -1.63 7.78 -0.43
C LYS A 80 -2.00 6.95 -1.64
N ALA A 81 -2.43 5.70 -1.45
CA ALA A 81 -2.85 4.84 -2.55
C ALA A 81 -4.07 5.40 -3.29
N LEU A 82 -5.03 5.98 -2.55
CA LEU A 82 -6.20 6.63 -3.13
C LEU A 82 -5.82 7.87 -3.95
N ILE A 83 -4.89 8.70 -3.45
CA ILE A 83 -4.40 9.84 -4.23
C ILE A 83 -3.61 9.40 -5.46
N ALA A 84 -2.75 8.38 -5.33
CA ALA A 84 -2.03 7.86 -6.49
C ALA A 84 -2.98 7.30 -7.56
N ARG A 85 -4.10 6.71 -7.14
CA ARG A 85 -5.09 6.11 -8.05
C ARG A 85 -6.10 7.10 -8.63
N PHE A 86 -6.51 8.12 -7.87
CA PHE A 86 -7.63 9.00 -8.22
C PHE A 86 -7.28 10.50 -8.20
N GLY A 87 -6.11 10.88 -7.71
CA GLY A 87 -5.71 12.26 -7.41
C GLY A 87 -5.34 13.12 -8.62
N GLU A 88 -5.31 12.55 -9.83
CA GLU A 88 -4.97 13.31 -11.04
C GLU A 88 -6.09 14.26 -11.52
N VAL A 89 -7.26 14.29 -10.86
CA VAL A 89 -8.44 15.05 -11.31
C VAL A 89 -8.73 16.27 -10.43
N ARG A 90 -7.75 17.13 -10.12
CA ARG A 90 -8.05 18.43 -9.47
C ARG A 90 -7.87 19.65 -10.41
N PRO A 91 -8.77 19.88 -11.38
CA PRO A 91 -8.78 21.12 -12.16
C PRO A 91 -9.45 22.34 -11.46
N TRP A 92 -9.77 22.31 -10.16
CA TRP A 92 -10.56 23.36 -9.47
C TRP A 92 -9.87 24.10 -8.30
N ARG A 93 -8.54 24.12 -8.22
CA ARG A 93 -7.82 25.15 -7.44
C ARG A 93 -6.98 26.03 -8.36
N ARG A 94 -7.64 26.72 -9.29
CA ARG A 94 -7.09 27.91 -9.95
C ARG A 94 -7.89 29.12 -9.48
N ASN A 95 -7.17 29.96 -8.73
CA ASN A 95 -7.39 31.36 -8.38
C ASN A 95 -8.85 31.82 -8.19
#